data_AF-A0A0R1V9X3-F1
#
_entry.id   AF-A0A0R1V9X3-F1
#
_cell.length_a   1.000
_cell.length_b   1.000
_cell.length_c   1.000
_cell.angle_alpha   90.00
_cell.angle_beta   90.00
_cell.angle_gamma   90.00
#
_symmetry.space_group_name_H-M   'P 1'
#
loop_
_entity.id
_entity.type
_entity.pdbx_description
1 polymer ?
#
loop_
_entity_poly.entity_id
_entity_poly.type
_entity_poly.pdbx_seq_one_letter_code
_entity_poly.pdbx_strand_id
1 'polypeptide(L)' 'MMKKQHPCGTNRWEIIRVGADIKIQCTGCDHIVMMSRHDFDKRMKKVLEHAPEN' A
#
# COMPACT_ATOMS: atom_id res chain seq x y z
N MET A 1 -4.37 -5.17 1.96
CA MET A 1 -5.50 -5.10 1.00
C MET A 1 -6.20 -3.75 1.14
N MET A 2 -6.29 -2.96 0.07
CA MET A 2 -6.98 -1.65 0.06
C MET A 2 -8.49 -1.85 -0.14
N LYS A 3 -9.34 -0.98 0.44
CA LYS A 3 -10.82 -1.08 0.29
C LYS A 3 -11.31 -0.95 -1.16
N LYS A 4 -10.59 -0.22 -2.01
CA LYS A 4 -10.88 -0.11 -3.46
C LYS A 4 -9.99 -1.06 -4.24
N GLN A 5 -10.59 -1.80 -5.17
CA GLN A 5 -9.84 -2.64 -6.09
C GLN A 5 -9.04 -1.78 -7.05
N HIS A 6 -7.74 -2.07 -7.22
CA HIS A 6 -6.92 -1.34 -8.17
C HIS A 6 -7.37 -1.70 -9.60
N PRO A 7 -7.42 -0.74 -10.56
CA PRO A 7 -7.85 -1.00 -11.94
C PRO A 7 -7.05 -2.09 -12.67
N CYS A 8 -5.86 -2.46 -12.21
CA CYS A 8 -5.09 -3.60 -12.75
C CYS A 8 -5.56 -4.98 -12.25
N GLY A 9 -6.61 -5.06 -11.42
CA GLY A 9 -7.11 -6.30 -10.83
C GLY A 9 -6.27 -6.86 -9.67
N THR A 10 -5.03 -6.38 -9.51
CA THR A 10 -4.13 -6.80 -8.42
C THR A 10 -4.28 -5.89 -7.20
N ASN A 11 -4.78 -6.45 -6.10
CA ASN A 11 -4.95 -5.73 -4.82
C ASN A 11 -3.76 -5.82 -3.87
N ARG A 12 -2.59 -6.16 -4.41
CA ARG A 12 -1.32 -6.23 -3.69
C ARG A 12 -0.56 -4.91 -3.89
N TRP A 13 -0.16 -4.35 -2.75
CA TRP A 13 0.57 -3.11 -2.66
C TRP A 13 1.77 -3.36 -1.77
N GLU A 14 2.93 -2.98 -2.26
CA GLU A 14 4.18 -3.00 -1.54
C GLU A 14 4.46 -1.62 -0.98
N ILE A 15 4.94 -1.56 0.27
CA ILE A 15 5.28 -0.31 0.92
C ILE A 15 6.76 -0.04 0.66
N ILE A 16 7.02 0.95 -0.18
CA ILE A 16 8.39 1.32 -0.60
C ILE A 16 9.02 2.25 0.44
N ARG A 17 8.23 3.15 1.02
CA ARG A 17 8.71 4.15 1.99
C ARG A 17 7.66 4.41 3.05
N VAL A 18 8.11 4.45 4.30
CA VAL A 18 7.32 4.90 5.46
C VAL A 18 7.96 6.16 6.02
N GLY A 19 7.16 7.21 6.20
CA GLY A 19 7.60 8.53 6.70
C GLY A 19 6.41 9.45 6.97
N ALA A 20 6.58 10.75 6.76
CA ALA A 20 5.46 11.71 6.76
C ALA A 20 4.44 11.37 5.66
N ASP A 21 4.95 11.01 4.49
CA ASP A 21 4.21 10.43 3.37
C ASP A 21 4.58 8.95 3.22
N ILE A 22 3.58 8.12 2.99
CA ILE A 22 3.73 6.70 2.69
C ILE A 22 3.70 6.54 1.18
N LYS A 23 4.80 5.98 0.64
CA LYS A 23 4.87 5.61 -0.78
C LYS A 23 4.58 4.12 -0.90
N ILE A 24 3.55 3.80 -1.66
CA ILE A 24 3.18 2.43 -1.99
C ILE A 24 3.27 2.21 -3.49
N GLN A 25 3.65 0.99 -3.88
CA GLN A 25 3.73 0.56 -5.27
C GLN A 25 2.80 -0.62 -5.48
N CYS A 26 2.04 -0.61 -6.58
CA CYS A 26 1.23 -1.75 -6.95
C CYS A 26 2.12 -2.83 -7.58
N THR A 27 2.08 -4.06 -7.05
CA THR A 27 2.91 -5.18 -7.53
C THR A 27 2.43 -5.78 -8.86
N GLY A 28 1.30 -5.31 -9.40
CA GLY A 28 0.72 -5.81 -10.65
C GLY A 28 0.90 -4.88 -11.84
N CYS A 29 1.25 -3.61 -11.62
CA CYS A 29 1.37 -2.63 -12.70
C CYS A 29 2.40 -1.53 -12.40
N ASP A 30 3.24 -1.72 -11.37
CA ASP A 30 4.28 -0.77 -10.92
C ASP A 30 3.80 0.65 -10.65
N HIS A 31 2.49 0.83 -10.43
CA HIS A 31 1.94 2.16 -10.19
C HIS A 31 2.31 2.62 -8.79
N ILE A 32 3.01 3.75 -8.71
CA ILE A 32 3.44 4.35 -7.45
C ILE A 32 2.40 5.37 -7.00
N VAL A 33 1.92 5.24 -5.77
CA VAL A 33 1.01 6.19 -5.13
C VAL A 33 1.65 6.71 -3.86
N MET A 34 1.69 8.03 -3.72
CA MET A 34 2.07 8.69 -2.47
C MET A 34 0.79 9.12 -1.75
N MET A 35 0.68 8.78 -0.48
CA MET A 35 -0.43 9.21 0.36
C MET A 35 0.06 9.51 1.77
N SER A 36 -0.66 10.39 2.46
CA SER A 36 -0.38 10.66 3.86
C SER A 36 -0.64 9.42 4.71
N ARG A 37 0.01 9.35 5.88
CA ARG A 37 -0.19 8.26 6.85
C ARG A 37 -1.67 8.10 7.25
N HIS A 38 -2.40 9.21 7.39
CA HIS A 38 -3.81 9.20 7.78
C HIS A 38 -4.73 8.60 6.71
N ASP A 39 -4.47 8.93 5.44
CA ASP A 39 -5.18 8.31 4.31
C ASP A 39 -4.87 6.82 4.20
N PHE A 40 -3.60 6.46 4.39
CA PHE A 40 -3.17 5.07 4.36
C PHE A 40 -3.89 4.23 5.42
N ASP A 41 -3.91 4.69 6.66
CA ASP A 41 -4.59 4.01 7.78
C ASP A 41 -6.09 3.81 7.51
N LYS A 42 -6.78 4.84 6.99
CA LYS A 42 -8.21 4.75 6.63
C LYS A 42 -8.49 3.79 5.46
N ARG A 43 -7.57 3.68 4.50
CA ARG A 43 -7.73 2.86 3.28
C ARG A 43 -7.24 1.43 3.47
N MET A 44 -6.34 1.20 4.44
CA MET A 44 -5.80 -0.10 4.81
C MET A 44 -6.89 -0.91 5.54
N LYS A 45 -7.43 -1.93 4.87
CA LYS A 45 -8.47 -2.80 5.47
C LYS A 45 -7.86 -3.91 6.34
N LYS A 46 -6.73 -4.46 5.89
CA LYS A 46 -6.04 -5.60 6.52
C LYS A 46 -4.58 -5.64 6.07
N VAL A 47 -3.68 -5.81 7.03
CA VAL A 47 -2.27 -6.17 6.81
C VAL A 47 -2.22 -7.68 6.59
N LEU A 48 -1.60 -8.13 5.50
CA LEU A 48 -1.51 -9.56 5.16
C LEU A 48 -0.17 -10.15 5.58
N GLU A 49 0.90 -9.38 5.46
CA GLU A 49 2.25 -9.75 5.87
C GLU A 49 2.92 -8.53 6.50
N HIS A 50 3.61 -8.77 7.61
CA HIS A 50 4.57 -7.83 8.18
C HIS A 50 5.94 -8.19 7.63
N ALA A 51 6.76 -7.18 7.33
CA ALA A 51 8.16 -7.44 7.00
C ALA A 51 8.81 -8.16 8.19
N PRO A 52 9.64 -9.19 7.97
CA PRO A 52 10.32 -9.88 9.06
C PRO A 52 11.21 -8.88 9.81
N GLU A 53 11.01 -8.77 11.12
CA GLU A 53 11.96 -8.10 12.03
C GLU A 53 13.29 -8.86 11.95
N ASN A 54 14.37 -8.13 11.73
CA ASN A 54 15.74 -8.65 11.64
C ASN A 54 16.59 -8.01 12.73
#